data_AF-F3FUQ8-F1
#
_entry.id   AF-F3FUQ8-F1
#
_cell.length_a   1.000
_cell.length_b   1.000
_cell.length_c   1.000
_cell.angle_alpha   90.00
_cell.angle_beta   90.00
_cell.angle_gamma   90.00
#
_symmetry.space_group_name_H-M   'P 1'
#
loop_
_entity.id
_entity.type
_entity.pdbx_description
1 polymer ?
#
loop_
_entity_poly.entity_id
_entity_poly.type
_entity_poly.pdbx_seq_one_letter_code
_entity_poly.pdbx_strand_id
1 'polypeptide(L)'
;MSMLRWCSAQRCSGVAAPTPLFSALLNYRHDAVSDVSAEAASAWGGIESFGTEDHTNYPLTLNVDDLGDAFTLTVQAVQQINAQRIGEYMQVALRSLVQALEHTPQAALNSLPILPDDERELLLAGFNDTAHPYPRDVLIHQ
;
A
#
# COMPACT_ATOMS: atom_id res chain seq x y z
N MET A 1 -5.48 -4.97 40.86
CA MET A 1 -6.41 -3.95 40.32
C MET A 1 -5.61 -2.92 39.52
N SER A 2 -5.35 -3.18 38.24
CA SER A 2 -4.99 -2.18 37.22
C SER A 2 -4.98 -2.87 35.86
N MET A 3 -6.18 -3.12 35.32
CA MET A 3 -6.38 -3.68 33.99
C MET A 3 -7.50 -2.88 33.32
N LEU A 4 -7.27 -1.57 33.16
CA LEU A 4 -8.30 -0.64 32.70
C LEU A 4 -7.68 0.56 31.96
N ARG A 5 -6.95 0.33 30.86
CA ARG A 5 -6.61 1.39 29.89
C ARG A 5 -6.64 1.02 28.39
N TRP A 6 -7.07 -0.18 28.00
CA TRP A 6 -7.13 -0.57 26.57
C TRP A 6 -8.52 -0.49 25.90
N CYS A 7 -9.59 -0.16 26.63
CA CYS A 7 -10.98 -0.29 26.12
C CYS A 7 -11.59 0.96 25.44
N SER A 8 -10.91 2.09 25.32
CA SER A 8 -11.60 3.33 24.89
C SER A 8 -11.80 3.45 23.37
N ALA A 9 -10.90 2.92 22.54
CA ALA A 9 -11.03 3.03 21.09
C ALA A 9 -12.08 2.08 20.49
N GLN A 10 -12.24 0.87 21.04
CA GLN A 10 -13.21 -0.11 20.51
C GLN A 10 -14.67 0.25 20.79
N ARG A 11 -15.00 0.86 21.93
CA ARG A 11 -16.40 1.15 22.30
C ARG A 11 -17.05 2.28 21.49
N CYS A 12 -16.27 3.17 20.90
CA CYS A 12 -16.80 4.26 20.07
C CYS A 12 -16.96 3.87 18.59
N SER A 13 -16.49 2.67 18.19
CA SER A 13 -16.46 2.26 16.78
C SER A 13 -17.73 1.55 16.28
N GLY A 14 -18.56 1.02 17.19
CA GLY A 14 -19.72 0.18 16.83
C GLY A 14 -19.34 -1.19 16.23
N VAL A 15 -18.06 -1.53 16.16
CA VAL A 15 -17.58 -2.80 15.60
C VAL A 15 -17.66 -3.90 16.65
N ALA A 16 -18.30 -5.02 16.30
CA ALA A 16 -18.36 -6.20 17.17
C ALA A 16 -16.96 -6.78 17.37
N ALA A 17 -16.56 -6.98 18.64
CA ALA A 17 -15.35 -7.72 18.94
C ALA A 17 -15.47 -9.15 18.37
N PRO A 18 -14.41 -9.73 17.79
CA PRO A 18 -13.00 -9.32 17.86
C PRO A 18 -12.47 -8.56 16.63
N THR A 19 -13.33 -8.03 15.76
CA THR A 19 -12.89 -7.42 14.50
C THR A 19 -11.95 -6.22 14.75
N PRO A 20 -10.75 -6.19 14.14
CA PRO A 20 -9.82 -5.08 14.33
C PRO A 20 -10.41 -3.79 13.73
N LEU A 21 -10.18 -2.67 14.41
CA LEU A 21 -10.65 -1.35 13.94
C LEU A 21 -9.97 -0.90 12.65
N PHE A 22 -8.74 -1.38 12.44
CA PHE A 22 -7.92 -1.09 11.29
C PHE A 22 -7.38 -2.41 10.74
N SER A 23 -7.48 -2.61 9.44
CA SER A 23 -6.92 -3.76 8.73
C SER A 23 -5.57 -3.45 8.06
N ALA A 24 -5.17 -2.18 8.08
CA ALA A 24 -3.92 -1.72 7.49
C ALA A 24 -3.25 -0.64 8.35
N LEU A 25 -1.91 -0.59 8.30
CA LEU A 25 -1.09 0.42 8.96
C LEU A 25 -0.15 1.08 7.93
N LEU A 26 -0.06 2.41 7.96
CA LEU A 26 0.97 3.18 7.25
C LEU A 26 1.92 3.75 8.29
N ASN A 27 3.21 3.44 8.18
CA ASN A 27 4.25 4.00 9.01
C ASN A 27 5.17 4.87 8.17
N TYR A 28 5.39 6.13 8.57
CA TYR A 28 6.34 7.02 7.92
C TYR A 28 7.44 7.36 8.90
N ARG A 29 8.67 7.00 8.55
CA ARG A 29 9.85 7.22 9.35
C ARG A 29 10.75 8.18 8.61
N HIS A 30 11.02 9.32 9.22
CA HIS A 30 12.00 10.26 8.72
C HIS A 30 13.33 9.96 9.40
N ASP A 31 14.18 9.21 8.69
CA ASP A 31 15.54 8.92 9.11
C ASP A 31 16.46 9.96 8.42
N ALA A 32 16.23 11.25 8.68
CA ALA A 32 17.26 12.25 8.43
C ALA A 32 18.44 11.86 9.30
N VAL A 33 19.47 11.31 8.66
CA VAL A 33 20.76 10.90 9.20
C VAL A 33 21.05 11.67 10.49
N SER A 34 20.69 11.07 11.63
CA SER A 34 21.40 11.39 12.85
C SER A 34 22.82 11.02 12.52
N ASP A 35 23.74 11.96 12.67
CA ASP A 35 25.17 11.84 12.39
C ASP A 35 25.77 10.66 13.19
N VAL A 36 25.49 9.44 12.76
CA VAL A 36 26.07 8.22 13.28
C VAL A 36 27.42 8.18 12.60
N SER A 37 28.39 8.81 13.27
CA SER A 37 29.81 8.78 12.96
C SER A 37 30.19 7.45 12.30
N ALA A 38 31.00 7.46 11.24
CA ALA A 38 31.38 6.26 10.49
C ALA A 38 31.95 5.14 11.40
N GLU A 39 32.46 5.48 12.58
CA GLU A 39 32.87 4.57 13.66
C GLU A 39 31.70 3.76 14.27
N ALA A 40 30.52 4.35 14.41
CA ALA A 40 29.31 3.69 14.89
C ALA A 40 28.62 2.86 13.78
N ALA A 41 28.70 3.29 12.51
CA ALA A 41 28.26 2.46 11.38
C ALA A 41 29.15 1.23 11.16
N SER A 42 30.47 1.36 11.37
CA SER A 42 31.42 0.24 11.29
C SER A 42 31.37 -0.70 12.50
N ALA A 43 30.93 -0.23 13.67
CA ALA A 43 30.62 -1.10 14.82
C ALA A 43 29.43 -2.06 14.57
N TRP A 44 28.63 -1.80 13.54
CA TRP A 44 27.53 -2.65 13.07
C TRP A 44 27.91 -3.47 11.82
N GLY A 45 29.18 -3.39 11.39
CA GLY A 45 29.75 -4.14 10.26
C GLY A 45 29.84 -5.63 10.58
N GLY A 46 28.74 -6.34 10.39
CA GLY A 46 28.58 -7.76 10.70
C GLY A 46 27.20 -8.11 11.26
N ILE A 47 26.40 -7.10 11.63
CA ILE A 47 24.98 -7.28 11.92
C ILE A 47 24.26 -7.03 10.60
N GLU A 48 23.95 -8.10 9.85
CA GLU A 48 22.83 -8.02 8.92
C GLU A 48 21.61 -7.60 9.76
N SER A 49 21.09 -6.41 9.50
CA SER A 49 19.78 -6.03 10.01
C SER A 49 18.79 -6.98 9.34
N PHE A 50 18.56 -8.14 9.97
CA PHE A 50 17.38 -8.94 9.74
C PHE A 50 16.24 -7.99 10.03
N GLY A 51 15.67 -7.44 8.95
CA GLY A 51 14.62 -6.44 9.02
C GLY A 51 13.67 -6.88 10.10
N THR A 52 13.57 -6.06 11.16
CA THR A 52 12.76 -6.35 12.32
C THR A 52 11.47 -6.94 11.79
N GLU A 53 11.23 -8.21 12.07
CA GLU A 53 9.96 -8.84 11.77
C GLU A 53 9.00 -8.21 12.78
N ASP A 54 8.65 -6.94 12.51
CA ASP A 54 7.61 -6.22 13.19
C ASP A 54 6.38 -7.01 12.85
N HIS A 55 6.07 -7.97 13.72
CA HIS A 55 4.82 -8.71 13.71
C HIS A 55 3.72 -7.72 14.09
N THR A 56 3.42 -6.79 13.18
CA THR A 56 2.25 -5.96 13.24
C THR A 56 1.06 -6.89 13.13
N ASN A 57 0.14 -6.82 14.09
CA ASN A 57 -1.12 -7.57 14.09
C ASN A 57 -2.09 -7.12 12.97
N TYR A 58 -1.58 -6.49 11.90
CA TYR A 58 -2.33 -5.89 10.80
C TYR A 58 -2.11 -6.72 9.52
N PRO A 59 -3.20 -7.10 8.83
CA PRO A 59 -3.12 -7.83 7.56
C PRO A 59 -2.26 -7.16 6.47
N LEU A 60 -2.13 -5.84 6.50
CA LEU A 60 -1.31 -5.04 5.59
C LEU A 60 -0.58 -3.93 6.35
N THR A 61 0.73 -3.81 6.15
CA THR A 61 1.55 -2.70 6.67
C THR A 61 2.38 -2.14 5.52
N LEU A 62 2.40 -0.81 5.38
CA LEU A 62 3.31 -0.11 4.48
C LEU A 62 4.20 0.79 5.33
N ASN A 63 5.50 0.54 5.30
CA ASN A 63 6.51 1.39 5.92
C ASN A 63 7.17 2.25 4.83
N VAL A 64 7.32 3.54 5.12
CA VAL A 64 7.99 4.52 4.27
C VAL A 64 9.17 5.05 5.06
N ASP A 65 10.37 4.69 4.66
CA ASP A 65 11.60 5.24 5.22
C ASP A 65 12.08 6.37 4.32
N ASP A 66 12.04 7.59 4.83
CA ASP A 66 12.51 8.81 4.18
C ASP A 66 13.98 9.03 4.55
N LEU A 67 14.85 8.87 3.56
CA LEU A 67 16.30 8.99 3.67
C LEU A 67 16.79 10.43 3.38
N GLY A 68 15.87 11.36 3.12
CA GLY A 68 16.13 12.74 2.76
C GLY A 68 16.20 12.99 1.25
N ASP A 69 16.97 12.19 0.51
CA ASP A 69 17.08 12.28 -0.96
C ASP A 69 16.34 11.16 -1.70
N ALA A 70 15.92 10.13 -0.98
CA ALA A 70 15.18 8.98 -1.50
C ALA A 70 14.18 8.45 -0.46
N PHE A 71 13.19 7.69 -0.95
CA PHE A 71 12.26 6.94 -0.12
C PHE A 71 12.43 5.44 -0.33
N THR A 72 12.40 4.67 0.74
CA THR A 72 12.25 3.21 0.70
C THR A 72 10.83 2.84 1.11
N LEU A 73 10.18 2.02 0.28
CA LEU A 73 8.83 1.52 0.54
C LEU A 73 8.89 0.03 0.85
N THR A 74 8.49 -0.35 2.06
CA THR A 74 8.43 -1.75 2.49
C THR A 74 6.97 -2.15 2.73
N VAL A 75 6.46 -3.08 1.92
CA VAL A 75 5.10 -3.63 2.08
C VAL A 75 5.19 -4.98 2.77
N GLN A 76 4.51 -5.10 3.90
CA GLN A 76 4.31 -6.37 4.62
C GLN A 76 2.83 -6.72 4.57
N ALA A 77 2.50 -7.90 4.06
CA ALA A 77 1.11 -8.33 3.97
C ALA A 77 0.96 -9.82 4.24
N VAL A 78 -0.22 -10.23 4.71
CA VAL A 78 -0.59 -11.65 4.80
C VAL A 78 -0.65 -12.28 3.40
N GLN A 79 -0.48 -13.60 3.31
CA GLN A 79 -0.40 -14.35 2.05
C GLN A 79 -1.58 -14.11 1.08
N GLN A 80 -2.76 -13.77 1.60
CA GLN A 80 -3.95 -13.48 0.82
C GLN A 80 -3.90 -12.13 0.08
N ILE A 81 -2.96 -11.25 0.45
CA ILE A 81 -2.75 -9.94 -0.15
C ILE A 81 -1.44 -9.97 -0.93
N ASN A 82 -1.50 -9.62 -2.21
CA ASN A 82 -0.30 -9.51 -3.02
C ASN A 82 0.46 -8.21 -2.67
N ALA A 83 1.47 -8.33 -1.80
CA ALA A 83 2.29 -7.22 -1.36
C ALA A 83 3.00 -6.49 -2.51
N GLN A 84 3.47 -7.23 -3.52
CA GLN A 84 4.12 -6.64 -4.69
C GLN A 84 3.17 -5.71 -5.45
N ARG A 85 1.96 -6.18 -5.73
CA ARG A 85 0.93 -5.40 -6.44
C ARG A 85 0.55 -4.13 -5.66
N ILE A 86 0.47 -4.20 -4.33
CA ILE A 86 0.28 -3.01 -3.50
C ILE A 86 1.46 -2.03 -3.60
N GLY A 87 2.69 -2.55 -3.62
CA GLY A 87 3.90 -1.75 -3.85
C GLY A 87 3.86 -1.03 -5.20
N GLU A 88 3.49 -1.73 -6.26
CA GLU A 88 3.34 -1.16 -7.61
C GLU A 88 2.27 -0.06 -7.64
N TYR A 89 1.12 -0.27 -6.99
CA TYR A 89 0.08 0.75 -6.88
C TYR A 89 0.58 2.00 -6.16
N MET A 90 1.30 1.83 -5.06
CA MET A 90 1.86 2.95 -4.32
C MET A 90 2.90 3.72 -5.12
N GLN A 91 3.73 3.04 -5.90
CA GLN A 91 4.69 3.70 -6.79
C GLN A 91 3.98 4.52 -7.87
N VAL A 92 2.94 3.97 -8.50
CA VAL A 92 2.15 4.70 -9.50
C VAL A 92 1.49 5.92 -8.86
N ALA A 93 0.83 5.74 -7.71
CA ALA A 93 0.15 6.82 -7.00
C ALA A 93 1.09 7.95 -6.61
N LEU A 94 2.27 7.64 -6.05
CA LEU A 94 3.28 8.63 -5.67
C LEU A 94 3.83 9.37 -6.90
N ARG A 95 4.15 8.65 -7.97
CA ARG A 95 4.62 9.26 -9.23
C ARG A 95 3.58 10.20 -9.82
N SER A 96 2.32 9.77 -9.88
CA SER A 96 1.22 10.58 -10.40
C SER A 96 0.94 11.80 -9.51
N LEU A 97 1.10 11.67 -8.21
CA LEU A 97 0.98 12.79 -7.27
C LEU A 97 2.07 13.84 -7.51
N VAL A 98 3.34 13.41 -7.60
CA VAL A 98 4.47 14.32 -7.89
C VAL A 98 4.26 15.03 -9.22
N GLN A 99 3.91 14.29 -10.28
CA GLN A 99 3.64 14.86 -11.60
C GLN A 99 2.49 15.88 -11.57
N ALA A 100 1.40 15.58 -10.85
CA ALA A 100 0.28 16.51 -10.71
C ALA A 100 0.67 17.77 -9.94
N LEU A 101 1.45 17.65 -8.86
CA LEU A 101 1.94 18.81 -8.11
C LEU A 101 2.82 19.72 -8.95
N GLU A 102 3.65 19.15 -9.84
CA GLU A 102 4.54 19.91 -10.73
C GLU A 102 3.80 20.60 -11.88
N HIS A 103 2.84 19.93 -12.52
CA HIS A 103 2.27 20.38 -13.79
C HIS A 103 0.84 20.92 -13.65
N THR A 104 0.04 20.32 -12.77
CA THR A 104 -1.40 20.57 -12.64
C THR A 104 -1.87 20.47 -11.18
N PRO A 105 -1.37 21.32 -10.26
CA PRO A 105 -1.61 21.17 -8.83
C PRO A 105 -3.09 21.34 -8.42
N GLN A 106 -3.92 21.87 -9.31
CA GLN A 106 -5.37 22.00 -9.13
C GLN A 106 -6.15 20.76 -9.61
N ALA A 107 -5.47 19.74 -10.14
CA ALA A 107 -6.11 18.49 -10.55
C ALA A 107 -6.77 17.81 -9.35
N ALA A 108 -7.94 17.21 -9.60
CA ALA A 108 -8.65 16.51 -8.54
C ALA A 108 -7.90 15.24 -8.13
N LEU A 109 -7.77 14.98 -6.84
CA LEU A 109 -7.02 13.82 -6.33
C LEU A 109 -7.56 12.49 -6.89
N ASN A 110 -8.87 12.40 -7.12
CA ASN A 110 -9.53 11.20 -7.66
C ASN A 110 -9.30 10.97 -9.16
N SER A 111 -8.69 11.92 -9.87
CA SER A 111 -8.32 11.73 -11.28
C SER A 111 -6.91 11.17 -11.45
N LEU A 112 -6.15 11.04 -10.36
CA LEU A 112 -4.80 10.49 -10.42
C LEU A 112 -4.87 8.97 -10.58
N PRO A 113 -4.16 8.38 -11.55
CA PRO A 113 -4.13 6.93 -11.71
C PRO A 113 -3.35 6.31 -10.56
N ILE A 114 -3.81 5.14 -10.12
CA ILE A 114 -3.12 4.29 -9.14
C ILE A 114 -2.75 2.93 -9.71
N LEU A 115 -3.35 2.55 -10.84
CA LEU A 115 -3.13 1.26 -11.49
C LEU A 115 -1.97 1.38 -12.48
N PRO A 116 -1.08 0.37 -12.52
CA PRO A 116 -0.16 0.15 -13.64
C PRO A 116 -0.93 0.09 -14.97
N ASP A 117 -0.30 0.57 -16.04
CA ASP A 117 -0.95 0.70 -17.35
C ASP A 117 -1.35 -0.65 -17.95
N ASP A 118 -0.51 -1.67 -17.77
CA ASP A 118 -0.76 -3.06 -18.17
C ASP A 118 -1.97 -3.66 -17.44
N GLU A 119 -2.06 -3.43 -16.14
CA GLU A 119 -3.19 -3.89 -15.36
C GLU A 119 -4.48 -3.16 -15.76
N ARG A 120 -4.40 -1.85 -15.99
CA ARG A 120 -5.53 -1.06 -16.47
C ARG A 120 -6.00 -1.55 -17.84
N GLU A 121 -5.10 -1.88 -18.75
CA GLU A 121 -5.43 -2.43 -20.06
C GLU A 121 -6.12 -3.80 -19.94
N LEU A 122 -5.62 -4.69 -19.08
CA LEU A 122 -6.24 -5.98 -18.81
C LEU A 122 -7.68 -5.82 -18.29
N LEU A 123 -7.90 -4.89 -17.35
CA LEU A 123 -9.23 -4.65 -16.76
C LEU A 123 -10.21 -4.01 -17.75
N LEU A 124 -9.74 -3.12 -18.62
CA LEU A 124 -10.60 -2.38 -19.55
C LEU A 124 -10.87 -3.13 -20.85
N ALA A 125 -9.85 -3.78 -21.40
CA ALA A 125 -9.92 -4.45 -22.69
C ALA A 125 -9.88 -5.97 -22.53
N GLY A 126 -8.89 -6.52 -21.82
CA GLY A 126 -8.64 -7.96 -21.76
C GLY A 126 -9.82 -8.77 -21.21
N PHE A 127 -10.33 -8.41 -20.03
CA PHE A 127 -11.50 -9.11 -19.44
C PHE A 127 -12.82 -8.78 -20.15
N ASN A 128 -12.89 -7.67 -20.88
CA ASN A 128 -14.10 -7.26 -21.60
C ASN A 128 -14.10 -7.71 -23.06
N ASP A 129 -13.12 -8.50 -23.50
CA ASP A 129 -13.07 -9.08 -24.85
C ASP A 129 -14.08 -10.23 -25.00
N THR A 130 -15.36 -9.86 -24.93
CA THR A 130 -16.53 -10.75 -25.04
C THR A 130 -17.25 -10.58 -26.37
N ALA A 131 -16.63 -9.86 -27.31
CA ALA A 131 -17.18 -9.53 -28.60
C ALA A 131 -17.22 -10.78 -29.50
N HIS A 132 -18.31 -11.52 -29.39
CA HIS A 132 -18.59 -12.64 -30.27
C HIS A 132 -19.63 -12.25 -31.33
N PRO A 133 -19.44 -12.68 -32.60
CA PRO A 133 -20.48 -12.54 -33.61
C PRO A 133 -21.76 -13.22 -33.13
N TYR A 134 -22.81 -12.42 -32.90
CA TYR A 134 -24.11 -12.92 -32.51
C TYR A 134 -24.98 -13.13 -33.76
N PRO A 135 -25.43 -14.36 -34.08
CA PRO A 135 -26.34 -14.60 -35.19
C PRO A 135 -27.69 -13.95 -34.89
N ARG A 136 -27.99 -12.82 -35.57
CA ARG A 136 -29.24 -12.09 -35.39
C ARG A 136 -30.45 -12.78 -36.05
N ASP A 137 -30.19 -13.82 -36.82
CA ASP A 137 -31.19 -14.49 -37.66
C ASP A 137 -31.81 -15.73 -37.00
N VAL A 138 -31.41 -16.06 -35.75
CA VAL A 138 -31.93 -17.20 -35.00
C VAL A 138 -32.52 -16.73 -33.68
N LEU A 139 -33.80 -17.04 -33.46
CA LEU A 139 -34.47 -16.78 -32.19
C LEU A 139 -33.92 -17.72 -31.11
N ILE A 140 -33.71 -17.21 -29.91
CA ILE A 140 -33.04 -17.89 -28.77
C ILE A 140 -33.85 -19.09 -28.24
N HIS A 141 -35.11 -19.24 -28.65
CA HIS A 141 -35.96 -20.36 -28.29
C HIS A 141 -36.43 -21.10 -29.54
N GLN A 142 -35.93 -22.32 -29.72
CA GLN A 142 -36.63 -23.41 -30.42
C GLN A 142 -36.82 -24.56 -29.44
#